data_AF-A0A9D8TKM1-F1
#
_entry.id   AF-A0A9D8TKM1-F1
#
_cell.length_a   1.000
_cell.length_b   1.000
_cell.length_c   1.000
_cell.angle_alpha   90.00
_cell.angle_beta   90.00
_cell.angle_gamma   90.00
#
_symmetry.space_group_name_H-M   'P 1'
#
loop_
_entity.id
_entity.type
_entity.pdbx_description
1 polymer ?
#
loop_
_entity_poly.entity_id
_entity_poly.type
_entity_poly.pdbx_seq_one_letter_code
_entity_poly.pdbx_strand_id
1 'polypeptide(L)'
;MKNQITKILSLVLMLIFHAEASAQNTENSTSKPAFVYQVEALSYFDNREYDADFQSAQTLFATRLSPEIGLQVQDHHRLMLGAHYTQHMGRPFESGDFVPTLYYRYQHSDEHFRMYLGAVPYTQLSKDLPAYALYDSIAYVHPNIQGALLQYQNDNLFVDAFCDWRSLPTDTQREAFRLMLNGRY
;
A
#
# COMPACT_ATOMS: atom_id res chain seq x y z
N MET A 1 -7.42 -22.60 13.92
CA MET A 1 -7.14 -21.41 13.07
C MET A 1 -8.29 -20.40 13.02
N LYS A 2 -9.58 -20.80 12.87
CA LYS A 2 -10.72 -19.84 12.89
C LYS A 2 -10.75 -18.90 14.11
N ASN A 3 -10.48 -19.40 15.32
CA ASN A 3 -10.52 -18.59 16.55
C ASN A 3 -9.41 -17.51 16.67
N GLN A 4 -8.31 -17.62 15.93
CA GLN A 4 -7.24 -16.62 15.99
C GLN A 4 -7.51 -15.46 15.03
N ILE A 5 -8.11 -15.75 13.88
CA ILE A 5 -8.55 -14.73 12.91
C ILE A 5 -9.67 -13.86 13.51
N THR A 6 -10.64 -14.47 14.21
CA THR A 6 -11.69 -13.72 14.92
C THR A 6 -11.14 -12.81 16.01
N LYS A 7 -10.09 -13.24 16.74
CA LYS A 7 -9.44 -12.45 17.79
C LYS A 7 -8.67 -11.26 17.22
N ILE A 8 -7.94 -11.44 16.11
CA ILE A 8 -7.21 -10.35 15.45
C ILE A 8 -8.19 -9.34 14.86
N LEU A 9 -9.26 -9.79 14.20
CA LEU A 9 -10.30 -8.89 13.67
C LEU A 9 -10.98 -8.09 14.79
N SER A 10 -11.24 -8.74 15.93
CA SER A 10 -11.84 -8.08 17.10
C SER A 10 -10.89 -7.09 17.79
N LEU A 11 -9.57 -7.33 17.74
CA LEU A 11 -8.56 -6.43 18.31
C LEU A 11 -8.38 -5.17 17.45
N VAL A 12 -8.36 -5.34 16.12
CA VAL A 12 -8.33 -4.22 15.16
C VAL A 12 -9.61 -3.38 15.29
N LEU A 13 -10.78 -4.01 15.41
CA LEU A 13 -12.03 -3.30 15.67
C LEU A 13 -11.99 -2.54 17.02
N MET A 14 -11.46 -3.15 18.09
CA MET A 14 -11.38 -2.51 19.42
C MET A 14 -10.40 -1.32 19.46
N LEU A 15 -9.30 -1.36 18.71
CA LEU A 15 -8.35 -0.25 18.59
C LEU A 15 -8.97 0.95 17.85
N ILE A 16 -9.83 0.68 16.86
CA ILE A 16 -10.62 1.72 16.18
C ILE A 16 -11.59 2.38 17.19
N PHE A 17 -12.28 1.60 18.04
CA PHE A 17 -13.20 2.14 19.04
C PHE A 17 -12.52 2.89 20.22
N HIS A 18 -11.30 2.51 20.62
CA HIS A 18 -10.62 3.22 21.73
C HIS A 18 -10.05 4.58 21.32
N ALA A 19 -9.69 4.77 20.05
CA ALA A 19 -9.27 6.08 19.55
C ALA A 19 -10.45 7.08 19.52
N GLU A 20 -11.67 6.61 19.28
CA GLU A 20 -12.90 7.41 19.32
C GLU A 20 -13.33 7.76 20.75
N ALA A 21 -13.03 6.92 21.76
CA ALA A 21 -13.44 7.17 23.15
C ALA A 21 -12.77 8.40 23.80
N SER A 22 -11.70 8.94 23.20
CA SER A 22 -11.05 10.19 23.64
C SER A 22 -11.69 11.44 23.03
N ALA A 23 -12.54 11.29 22.01
CA ALA A 23 -13.10 12.41 21.28
C ALA A 23 -14.59 12.16 20.98
N GLN A 24 -15.41 12.89 21.73
CA GLN A 24 -16.76 13.34 21.35
C GLN A 24 -17.96 12.55 21.85
N ASN A 25 -18.62 13.22 22.80
CA ASN A 25 -20.04 13.26 22.99
C ASN A 25 -20.67 14.02 21.80
N THR A 26 -20.90 13.37 20.65
CA THR A 26 -21.70 13.95 19.55
C THR A 26 -22.48 12.86 18.81
N GLU A 27 -23.77 13.10 18.68
CA GLU A 27 -24.83 12.38 17.98
C GLU A 27 -24.43 11.26 17.00
N ASN A 28 -24.92 10.05 17.30
CA ASN A 28 -24.89 8.87 16.43
C ASN A 28 -25.65 9.12 15.11
N SER A 29 -24.96 9.59 14.08
CA SER A 29 -25.39 9.40 12.69
C SER A 29 -24.70 8.16 12.13
N THR A 30 -25.41 7.02 12.11
CA THR A 30 -24.88 5.81 11.49
C THR A 30 -24.86 6.00 9.97
N SER A 31 -23.78 6.54 9.41
CA SER A 31 -23.66 6.69 7.96
C SER A 31 -23.70 5.31 7.30
N LYS A 32 -24.44 5.16 6.20
CA LYS A 32 -24.50 3.91 5.44
C LYS A 32 -23.16 3.62 4.77
N PRO A 33 -22.66 2.37 4.79
CA PRO A 33 -21.49 2.00 4.00
C PRO A 33 -21.74 2.21 2.50
N ALA A 34 -20.80 2.85 1.82
CA ALA A 34 -20.80 3.03 0.37
C ALA A 34 -19.82 2.04 -0.28
N PHE A 35 -20.17 1.50 -1.43
CA PHE A 35 -19.26 0.68 -2.23
C PHE A 35 -18.33 1.57 -3.06
N VAL A 36 -17.05 1.23 -3.09
CA VAL A 36 -16.03 1.95 -3.87
C VAL A 36 -15.20 0.96 -4.68
N TYR A 37 -14.59 1.43 -5.77
CA TYR A 37 -13.69 0.62 -6.60
C TYR A 37 -12.58 1.49 -7.17
N GLN A 38 -11.46 0.86 -7.52
CA GLN A 38 -10.32 1.49 -8.17
C GLN A 38 -9.70 0.49 -9.15
N VAL A 39 -9.19 0.96 -10.29
CA VAL A 39 -8.44 0.14 -11.23
C VAL A 39 -7.24 0.93 -11.70
N GLU A 40 -6.06 0.36 -11.55
CA GLU A 40 -4.82 0.89 -12.10
C GLU A 40 -4.31 -0.01 -13.23
N ALA A 41 -3.86 0.60 -14.31
CA ALA A 41 -3.18 -0.09 -15.40
C ALA A 41 -1.86 0.62 -15.68
N LEU A 42 -0.76 -0.12 -15.57
CA LEU A 42 0.60 0.39 -15.77
C LEU A 42 1.29 -0.45 -16.84
N SER A 43 1.97 0.17 -17.79
CA SER A 43 2.92 -0.52 -18.68
C SER A 43 4.26 0.18 -18.59
N TYR A 44 5.34 -0.60 -18.48
CA TYR A 44 6.69 -0.06 -18.35
C TYR A 44 7.67 -0.82 -19.23
N PHE A 45 8.63 -0.09 -19.77
CA PHE A 45 9.75 -0.59 -20.55
C PHE A 45 11.02 0.13 -20.09
N ASP A 46 11.95 -0.61 -19.50
CA ASP A 46 13.20 -0.09 -18.96
C ASP A 46 14.34 -1.05 -19.34
N ASN A 47 15.25 -0.60 -20.22
CA ASN A 47 16.41 -1.37 -20.62
C ASN A 47 17.66 -0.89 -19.87
N ARG A 48 18.24 -1.77 -19.04
CA ARG A 48 19.36 -1.47 -18.14
C ARG A 48 20.67 -2.14 -18.58
N GLU A 49 20.93 -2.25 -19.88
CA GLU A 49 22.12 -2.90 -20.45
C GLU A 49 23.41 -2.05 -20.42
N TYR A 50 23.43 -0.93 -19.72
CA TYR A 50 24.62 -0.07 -19.66
C TYR A 50 25.65 -0.58 -18.65
N ASP A 51 26.92 -0.44 -19.01
CA ASP A 51 28.08 -0.86 -18.23
C ASP A 51 28.16 -0.04 -16.92
N ALA A 52 27.65 -0.61 -15.83
CA ALA A 52 27.64 0.01 -14.51
C ALA A 52 27.99 -1.03 -13.44
N ASP A 53 29.05 -0.77 -12.67
CA ASP A 53 29.63 -1.69 -11.67
C ASP A 53 28.65 -2.19 -10.59
N PHE A 54 27.49 -1.54 -10.44
CA PHE A 54 26.51 -1.80 -9.39
C PHE A 54 25.09 -2.10 -9.91
N GLN A 55 24.91 -2.32 -11.23
CA GLN A 55 23.61 -2.72 -11.81
C GLN A 55 23.72 -3.97 -12.65
N SER A 56 22.84 -4.94 -12.40
CA SER A 56 22.67 -6.09 -13.29
C SER A 56 21.97 -5.66 -14.58
N ALA A 57 22.56 -6.02 -15.72
CA ALA A 57 21.95 -5.84 -17.02
C ALA A 57 20.63 -6.63 -17.12
N GLN A 58 19.53 -5.93 -17.41
CA GLN A 58 18.21 -6.53 -17.59
C GLN A 58 17.28 -5.61 -18.38
N THR A 59 16.37 -6.21 -19.15
CA THR A 59 15.21 -5.51 -19.74
C THR A 59 13.97 -5.80 -18.89
N LEU A 60 13.38 -4.76 -18.31
CA LEU A 60 12.10 -4.82 -17.61
C LEU A 60 11.00 -4.36 -18.57
N PHE A 61 10.22 -5.31 -19.09
CA PHE A 61 9.10 -5.01 -19.97
C PHE A 61 7.85 -5.76 -19.53
N ALA A 62 6.88 -5.05 -18.97
CA ALA A 62 5.65 -5.67 -18.49
C ALA A 62 4.46 -4.71 -18.47
N THR A 63 3.28 -5.31 -18.37
CA THR A 63 2.02 -4.62 -18.09
C THR A 63 1.43 -5.15 -16.79
N ARG A 64 1.02 -4.25 -15.89
CA ARG A 64 0.33 -4.56 -14.64
C ARG A 64 -1.09 -4.03 -14.67
N LEU A 65 -2.02 -4.87 -14.21
CA LEU A 65 -3.40 -4.50 -13.92
C LEU A 65 -3.68 -4.70 -12.43
N SER A 66 -4.21 -3.68 -11.77
CA SER A 66 -4.47 -3.67 -10.32
C SER A 66 -5.93 -3.28 -10.04
N PRO A 67 -6.90 -4.21 -10.13
CA PRO A 67 -8.28 -3.95 -9.74
C PRO A 67 -8.47 -4.07 -8.23
N GLU A 68 -9.27 -3.16 -7.68
CA GLU A 68 -9.61 -3.08 -6.27
C GLU A 68 -11.08 -2.72 -6.07
N ILE A 69 -11.67 -3.27 -5.01
CA ILE A 69 -13.02 -2.98 -4.55
C ILE A 69 -13.00 -2.74 -3.04
N GLY A 70 -13.96 -1.99 -2.52
CA GLY A 70 -13.96 -1.66 -1.10
C GLY A 70 -15.27 -1.11 -0.57
N LEU A 71 -15.27 -0.87 0.73
CA LEU A 71 -16.35 -0.25 1.48
C LEU A 71 -15.85 1.02 2.16
N GLN A 72 -16.61 2.10 2.04
CA GLN A 72 -16.36 3.39 2.67
C GLN A 72 -17.44 3.70 3.71
N VAL A 73 -17.04 4.23 4.87
CA VAL A 73 -17.93 4.62 5.96
C VAL A 73 -17.55 6.03 6.44
N GLN A 74 -18.55 6.89 6.62
CA GLN A 74 -18.43 8.27 7.12
C GLN A 74 -17.40 9.13 6.38
N ASP A 75 -17.11 8.82 5.12
CA ASP A 75 -16.00 9.38 4.34
C ASP A 75 -14.57 9.23 4.89
N HIS A 76 -14.41 8.93 6.18
CA HIS A 76 -13.14 8.78 6.86
C HIS A 76 -12.52 7.40 6.69
N HIS A 77 -13.34 6.34 6.67
CA HIS A 77 -12.86 4.96 6.73
C HIS A 77 -13.06 4.26 5.40
N ARG A 78 -12.03 3.61 4.88
CA ARG A 78 -12.13 2.69 3.73
C ARG A 78 -11.44 1.38 4.02
N LEU A 79 -12.08 0.28 3.63
CA LEU A 79 -11.44 -1.04 3.55
C LEU A 79 -11.43 -1.46 2.08
N MET A 80 -10.24 -1.74 1.55
CA MET A 80 -9.99 -2.02 0.14
C MET A 80 -9.40 -3.43 -0.01
N LEU A 81 -9.84 -4.17 -1.02
CA LEU A 81 -9.39 -5.51 -1.38
C LEU A 81 -9.18 -5.57 -2.89
N GLY A 82 -8.08 -6.18 -3.32
CA GLY A 82 -7.80 -6.35 -4.73
C GLY A 82 -6.60 -7.26 -4.98
N ALA A 83 -6.03 -7.15 -6.17
CA ALA A 83 -4.77 -7.79 -6.50
C ALA A 83 -4.07 -7.05 -7.64
N HIS A 84 -2.78 -7.33 -7.79
CA HIS A 84 -1.98 -6.93 -8.93
C HIS A 84 -1.69 -8.17 -9.78
N TYR A 85 -1.95 -8.08 -11.07
CA TYR A 85 -1.52 -9.07 -12.06
C TYR A 85 -0.50 -8.42 -12.99
N THR A 86 0.72 -8.96 -13.07
CA THR A 86 1.80 -8.44 -13.90
C THR A 86 2.17 -9.43 -14.99
N GLN A 87 1.94 -9.06 -16.25
CA GLN A 87 2.34 -9.82 -17.43
C GLN A 87 3.66 -9.29 -17.97
N HIS A 88 4.71 -10.11 -17.90
CA HIS A 88 5.99 -9.81 -18.53
C HIS A 88 5.94 -10.13 -20.03
N MET A 89 6.37 -9.19 -20.85
CA MET A 89 6.39 -9.35 -22.30
C MET A 89 7.43 -10.40 -22.69
N GLY A 90 7.06 -11.29 -23.61
CA GLY A 90 7.90 -12.42 -24.01
C GLY A 90 7.83 -13.64 -23.07
N ARG A 91 7.05 -13.59 -21.99
CA ARG A 91 6.74 -14.78 -21.16
C ARG A 91 5.31 -15.29 -21.43
N PRO A 92 5.02 -16.59 -21.22
CA PRO A 92 3.66 -17.12 -21.29
C PRO A 92 2.72 -16.42 -20.29
N PHE A 93 1.44 -16.29 -20.64
CA PHE A 93 0.44 -15.62 -19.78
C PHE A 93 0.30 -16.27 -18.39
N GLU A 94 0.40 -17.60 -18.35
CA GLU A 94 0.31 -18.42 -17.13
C GLU A 94 1.42 -18.14 -16.11
N SER A 95 2.51 -17.50 -16.56
CA SER A 95 3.66 -17.12 -15.72
C SER A 95 3.58 -15.71 -15.15
N GLY A 96 2.45 -15.02 -15.32
CA GLY A 96 2.24 -13.68 -14.76
C GLY A 96 2.26 -13.69 -13.23
N ASP A 97 2.80 -12.62 -12.65
CA ASP A 97 2.89 -12.49 -11.19
C ASP A 97 1.55 -12.01 -10.61
N PHE A 98 1.05 -12.71 -9.60
CA PHE A 98 -0.16 -12.36 -8.88
C PHE A 98 0.17 -11.96 -7.43
N VAL A 99 -0.17 -10.74 -7.05
CA VAL A 99 0.08 -10.20 -5.69
C VAL A 99 -1.23 -9.65 -5.11
N PRO A 100 -1.81 -10.25 -4.07
CA PRO A 100 -3.03 -9.72 -3.45
C PRO A 100 -2.75 -8.41 -2.70
N THR A 101 -3.79 -7.57 -2.58
CA THR A 101 -3.77 -6.35 -1.78
C THR A 101 -5.00 -6.28 -0.86
N LEU A 102 -4.80 -5.85 0.38
CA LEU A 102 -5.83 -5.67 1.38
C LEU A 102 -5.33 -4.62 2.36
N TYR A 103 -6.03 -3.49 2.42
CA TYR A 103 -5.65 -2.42 3.33
C TYR A 103 -6.85 -1.65 3.85
N TYR A 104 -6.65 -1.12 5.04
CA TYR A 104 -7.52 -0.13 5.65
C TYR A 104 -6.93 1.25 5.45
N ARG A 105 -7.79 2.25 5.21
CA ARG A 105 -7.45 3.66 5.11
C ARG A 105 -8.33 4.48 6.03
N TYR A 106 -7.69 5.36 6.79
CA TYR A 106 -8.33 6.45 7.51
C TYR A 106 -7.94 7.79 6.87
N GLN A 107 -8.91 8.70 6.73
CA GLN A 107 -8.71 10.07 6.29
C GLN A 107 -9.40 11.01 7.28
N HIS A 108 -8.64 11.94 7.85
CA HIS A 108 -9.18 12.94 8.75
C HIS A 108 -10.07 13.95 8.00
N SER A 109 -11.00 14.59 8.70
CA SER A 109 -12.02 15.47 8.11
C SER A 109 -11.47 16.73 7.43
N ASP A 110 -10.28 17.18 7.83
CA ASP A 110 -9.56 18.29 7.19
C ASP A 110 -8.76 17.87 5.94
N GLU A 111 -8.80 16.58 5.60
CA GLU A 111 -8.07 15.94 4.49
C GLU A 111 -6.53 16.05 4.55
N HIS A 112 -5.99 16.71 5.57
CA HIS A 112 -4.55 16.90 5.73
C HIS A 112 -3.86 15.62 6.16
N PHE A 113 -4.53 14.79 6.94
CA PHE A 113 -3.95 13.56 7.48
C PHE A 113 -4.62 12.31 6.90
N ARG A 114 -3.79 11.36 6.46
CA ARG A 114 -4.22 10.02 6.05
C ARG A 114 -3.34 8.95 6.69
N MET A 115 -3.94 7.82 7.02
CA MET A 115 -3.26 6.63 7.53
C MET A 115 -3.73 5.41 6.76
N TYR A 116 -2.79 4.52 6.45
CA TYR A 116 -3.06 3.25 5.78
C TYR A 116 -2.38 2.13 6.56
N LEU A 117 -3.06 0.97 6.62
CA LEU A 117 -2.56 -0.23 7.28
C LEU A 117 -2.89 -1.46 6.44
N GLY A 118 -1.91 -2.33 6.21
CA GLY A 118 -2.06 -3.59 5.47
C GLY A 118 -1.07 -3.73 4.32
N ALA A 119 -1.47 -4.43 3.27
CA ALA A 119 -0.76 -4.43 2.00
C ALA A 119 -1.27 -3.22 1.21
N VAL A 120 -0.57 -2.09 1.30
CA VAL A 120 -0.98 -0.80 0.74
C VAL A 120 -0.28 -0.59 -0.59
N PRO A 121 -0.97 -0.42 -1.72
CA PRO A 121 -0.32 -0.15 -3.00
C PRO A 121 0.61 1.07 -2.92
N TYR A 122 1.81 0.98 -3.50
CA TYR A 122 2.77 2.10 -3.54
C TYR A 122 2.19 3.34 -4.23
N THR A 123 1.17 3.18 -5.08
CA THR A 123 0.46 4.27 -5.76
C THR A 123 -0.47 5.08 -4.85
N GLN A 124 -0.64 4.67 -3.58
CA GLN A 124 -1.29 5.49 -2.55
C GLN A 124 -0.36 6.56 -1.95
N LEU A 125 0.94 6.54 -2.27
CA LEU A 125 1.87 7.60 -1.86
C LEU A 125 1.46 8.95 -2.45
N SER A 126 1.68 10.03 -1.72
CA SER A 126 1.29 11.38 -2.14
C SER A 126 2.09 11.82 -3.38
N LYS A 127 3.34 11.33 -3.47
CA LYS A 127 4.22 11.48 -4.63
C LYS A 127 5.02 10.20 -4.85
N ASP A 128 5.30 9.91 -6.11
CA ASP A 128 6.21 8.82 -6.48
C ASP A 128 7.54 8.97 -5.76
N LEU A 129 8.05 7.86 -5.25
CA LEU A 129 9.37 7.82 -4.65
C LEU A 129 10.43 8.12 -5.73
N PRO A 130 11.50 8.83 -5.38
CA PRO A 130 12.58 9.09 -6.32
C PRO A 130 13.21 7.76 -6.77
N ALA A 131 13.73 7.72 -7.99
CA ALA A 131 14.23 6.49 -8.62
C ALA A 131 15.28 5.75 -7.77
N TYR A 132 16.09 6.46 -6.97
CA TYR A 132 17.07 5.85 -6.07
C TYR A 132 16.44 5.14 -4.85
N ALA A 133 15.26 5.57 -4.41
CA ALA A 133 14.52 4.93 -3.31
C ALA A 133 13.77 3.68 -3.79
N LEU A 134 13.40 3.67 -5.07
CA LEU A 134 12.83 2.52 -5.79
C LEU A 134 13.91 1.62 -6.42
N TYR A 135 15.19 1.94 -6.18
CA TYR A 135 16.30 1.23 -6.79
C TYR A 135 16.23 -0.25 -6.43
N ASP A 136 16.47 -1.06 -7.46
CA ASP A 136 16.31 -2.51 -7.49
C ASP A 136 14.87 -3.04 -7.63
N SER A 137 14.12 -2.46 -8.56
CA SER A 137 12.91 -3.08 -9.14
C SER A 137 11.79 -3.37 -8.13
N ILE A 138 11.83 -2.72 -6.97
CA ILE A 138 10.95 -3.03 -5.84
C ILE A 138 9.52 -2.64 -6.16
N ALA A 139 9.27 -1.47 -6.75
CA ALA A 139 7.92 -1.14 -7.23
C ALA A 139 7.46 -2.09 -8.36
N TYR A 140 8.39 -2.65 -9.15
CA TYR A 140 8.08 -3.59 -10.22
C TYR A 140 7.83 -5.02 -9.74
N VAL A 141 8.34 -5.44 -8.58
CA VAL A 141 8.18 -6.82 -8.07
C VAL A 141 7.30 -6.87 -6.82
N HIS A 142 7.30 -5.80 -6.03
CA HIS A 142 6.56 -5.64 -4.78
C HIS A 142 5.67 -4.40 -4.85
N PRO A 143 4.46 -4.52 -5.43
CA PRO A 143 3.56 -3.39 -5.64
C PRO A 143 2.97 -2.79 -4.36
N ASN A 144 3.12 -3.48 -3.21
CA ASN A 144 2.54 -3.07 -1.93
C ASN A 144 3.62 -2.73 -0.90
N ILE A 145 3.41 -1.65 -0.17
CA ILE A 145 3.97 -1.39 1.16
C ILE A 145 3.27 -2.37 2.12
N GLN A 146 4.02 -3.28 2.73
CA GLN A 146 3.47 -4.22 3.70
C GLN A 146 3.63 -3.68 5.12
N GLY A 147 2.63 -2.97 5.62
CA GLY A 147 2.70 -2.42 6.97
C GLY A 147 1.84 -1.18 7.12
N ALA A 148 2.48 -0.04 7.33
CA ALA A 148 1.81 1.22 7.64
C ALA A 148 2.35 2.37 6.78
N LEU A 149 1.45 3.24 6.33
CA LEU A 149 1.76 4.51 5.66
C LEU A 149 1.00 5.62 6.37
N LEU A 150 1.71 6.66 6.78
CA LEU A 150 1.18 7.89 7.35
C LEU A 150 1.48 9.03 6.37
N GLN A 151 0.49 9.87 6.13
CA GLN A 151 0.62 11.01 5.24
C GLN A 151 0.12 12.27 5.92
N TYR A 152 0.85 13.35 5.73
CA TYR A 152 0.42 14.69 6.05
C TYR A 152 0.62 15.59 4.84
N GLN A 153 -0.41 16.33 4.42
CA GLN A 153 -0.33 17.23 3.27
C GLN A 153 -1.17 18.49 3.46
N ASN A 154 -0.59 19.64 3.11
CA ASN A 154 -1.28 20.90 2.89
C ASN A 154 -0.77 21.55 1.59
N ASP A 155 -1.11 22.82 1.35
CA ASP A 155 -0.78 23.51 0.09
C ASP A 155 0.73 23.68 -0.15
N ASN A 156 1.55 23.66 0.91
CA ASN A 156 2.99 23.90 0.83
C ASN A 156 3.82 22.68 1.21
N LEU A 157 3.31 21.83 2.09
CA LEU A 157 4.04 20.70 2.67
C LEU A 157 3.35 19.39 2.29
N PHE A 158 4.14 18.41 1.90
CA PHE A 158 3.72 17.02 1.99
C PHE A 158 4.79 16.19 2.71
N VAL A 159 4.33 15.19 3.46
CA VAL A 159 5.15 14.20 4.15
C VAL A 159 4.46 12.85 4.02
N ASP A 160 5.18 11.87 3.48
CA ASP A 160 4.83 10.45 3.52
C ASP A 160 5.86 9.74 4.42
N ALA A 161 5.38 9.01 5.43
CA ALA A 161 6.20 8.16 6.28
C ALA A 161 5.65 6.73 6.25
N PHE A 162 6.48 5.74 5.91
CA PHE A 162 6.01 4.36 5.89
C PHE A 162 7.00 3.35 6.47
N CYS A 163 6.42 2.24 6.92
CA CYS A 163 7.12 1.03 7.33
C CYS A 163 6.66 -0.13 6.43
N ASP A 164 7.62 -0.75 5.75
CA ASP A 164 7.40 -1.86 4.80
C ASP A 164 8.15 -3.11 5.28
N TRP A 165 7.42 -4.10 5.76
CA TRP A 165 7.92 -5.40 6.18
C TRP A 165 8.18 -6.29 4.97
N ARG A 166 9.45 -6.60 4.72
CA ARG A 166 9.88 -7.30 3.50
C ARG A 166 10.04 -8.80 3.68
N SER A 167 10.37 -9.26 4.88
CA SER A 167 10.48 -10.68 5.20
C SER A 167 10.24 -10.91 6.67
N LEU A 168 9.53 -12.01 6.97
CA LEU A 168 9.48 -12.57 8.32
C LEU A 168 10.73 -13.43 8.56
N PRO A 169 11.22 -13.52 9.80
CA PRO A 169 12.32 -14.42 10.11
C PRO A 169 11.89 -15.87 9.90
N THR A 170 12.68 -16.64 9.14
CA THR A 170 12.58 -18.09 8.99
C THR A 170 13.96 -18.72 9.24
N ASP A 171 14.06 -20.05 9.25
CA ASP A 171 15.35 -20.75 9.47
C ASP A 171 16.44 -20.35 8.46
N THR A 172 16.05 -19.81 7.30
CA THR A 172 16.96 -19.39 6.21
C THR A 172 16.87 -17.91 5.85
N GLN A 173 15.89 -17.16 6.34
CA GLN A 173 15.73 -15.74 6.05
C GLN A 173 15.68 -14.90 7.32
N ARG A 174 16.40 -13.77 7.31
CA ARG A 174 16.33 -12.78 8.39
C ARG A 174 15.13 -11.86 8.18
N GLU A 175 14.63 -11.33 9.29
CA GLU A 175 13.68 -10.22 9.26
C GLU A 175 14.30 -9.01 8.57
N ALA A 176 13.55 -8.41 7.65
CA ALA A 176 13.92 -7.16 7.01
C ALA A 176 12.70 -6.26 6.91
N PHE A 177 12.87 -5.00 7.29
CA PHE A 177 11.88 -3.97 7.10
C PHE A 177 12.56 -2.69 6.60
N ARG A 178 11.78 -1.85 5.93
CA ARG A 178 12.22 -0.56 5.42
C ARG A 178 11.40 0.52 6.10
N LEU A 179 12.10 1.52 6.61
CA LEU A 179 11.50 2.78 7.06
C LEU A 179 11.89 3.86 6.07
N MET A 180 10.91 4.65 5.63
CA MET A 180 11.15 5.74 4.69
C MET A 180 10.31 6.96 5.07
N LEU A 181 10.95 8.12 4.93
CA LEU A 181 10.33 9.43 5.06
C LEU A 181 10.58 10.17 3.73
N ASN A 182 9.52 10.59 3.07
CA ASN A 182 9.58 11.40 1.85
C ASN A 182 8.79 12.68 2.09
N GLY A 183 9.30 13.83 1.67
CA GLY A 183 8.58 15.08 1.86
C GLY A 183 9.21 16.26 1.15
N ARG A 184 8.40 17.29 0.94
CA ARG A 184 8.81 18.56 0.33
C ARG A 184 8.00 19.70 0.94
N TYR A 185 8.66 20.85 1.07
CA TYR A 185 8.11 22.14 1.50
C TYR A 185 8.25 23.17 0.37
#